data_AF-A0A3N5HJM8-F1
#
_entry.id   AF-A0A3N5HJM8-F1
#
_cell.length_a   1.000
_cell.length_b   1.000
_cell.length_c   1.000
_cell.angle_alpha   90.00
_cell.angle_beta   90.00
_cell.angle_gamma   90.00
#
_symmetry.space_group_name_H-M   'P 1'
#
loop_
_entity.id
_entity.type
_entity.pdbx_description
1 polymer ?
#
loop_
_entity_poly.entity_id
_entity_poly.type
_entity_poly.pdbx_seq_one_letter_code
_entity_poly.pdbx_strand_id
1 'polypeptide(L)'
;MPRFSSALFLGDFFETPSAVQAAIAPMAEAGVSGHLVQVVDPAEETLPYAGRVEFQEMAGPLKFTSSKTETLRSAYAEKLALHRAALQQLCRSIGWTFTIHRTDEPAARLLFQIHNLIGGAWKK
;
A
#
# COMPACT_ATOMS: atom_id res chain seq x y z
N MET A 1 -15.40 -20.15 9.23
CA MET A 1 -13.95 -20.28 9.50
C MET A 1 -13.72 -20.73 10.93
N PRO A 2 -12.66 -21.50 11.24
CA PRO A 2 -12.38 -21.92 12.61
C PRO A 2 -12.08 -20.70 13.52
N ARG A 3 -12.40 -20.78 14.82
CA ARG A 3 -12.04 -19.75 15.81
C ARG A 3 -10.51 -19.59 15.80
N PHE A 4 -10.03 -18.34 15.85
CA PHE A 4 -8.61 -17.95 15.77
C PHE A 4 -7.95 -18.09 14.38
N SER A 5 -8.74 -17.95 13.30
CA SER A 5 -8.15 -17.80 11.96
C SER A 5 -7.57 -16.39 11.80
N SER A 6 -6.46 -16.29 11.07
CA SER A 6 -5.89 -14.98 10.73
C SER A 6 -5.55 -14.87 9.25
N ALA A 7 -5.64 -13.66 8.72
CA ALA A 7 -5.40 -13.36 7.31
C ALA A 7 -4.20 -12.41 7.15
N LEU A 8 -3.36 -12.69 6.17
CA LEU A 8 -2.25 -11.83 5.79
C LEU A 8 -2.39 -11.52 4.30
N PHE A 9 -2.47 -10.24 3.97
CA PHE A 9 -2.51 -9.77 2.59
C PHE A 9 -1.21 -9.05 2.26
N LEU A 10 -0.55 -9.46 1.18
CA LEU A 10 0.64 -8.81 0.65
C LEU A 10 0.36 -8.36 -0.78
N GLY A 11 0.68 -7.11 -1.09
CA GLY A 11 0.45 -6.53 -2.41
C GLY A 11 0.89 -5.07 -2.47
N ASP A 12 0.80 -4.45 -3.64
CA ASP A 12 1.08 -3.03 -3.85
C ASP A 12 -0.07 -2.11 -3.39
N PHE A 13 -1.31 -2.63 -3.40
CA PHE A 13 -2.55 -1.94 -2.99
C PHE A 13 -2.71 -0.55 -3.62
N PHE A 14 -2.35 -0.38 -4.90
CA PHE A 14 -2.57 0.89 -5.62
C PHE A 14 -4.00 1.06 -6.15
N GLU A 15 -4.88 0.07 -5.92
CA GLU A 15 -6.32 0.18 -6.10
C GLU A 15 -6.97 1.14 -5.08
N THR A 16 -8.23 1.53 -5.29
CA THR A 16 -8.91 2.45 -4.37
C THR A 16 -9.08 1.83 -2.98
N PRO A 17 -9.02 2.61 -1.88
CA PRO A 17 -9.24 2.08 -0.53
C PRO A 17 -10.58 1.36 -0.36
N SER A 18 -11.60 1.77 -1.13
CA SER A 18 -12.91 1.11 -1.17
C SER A 18 -12.87 -0.31 -1.75
N ALA A 19 -12.01 -0.56 -2.75
CA ALA A 19 -11.85 -1.89 -3.33
C ALA A 19 -11.16 -2.82 -2.32
N VAL A 20 -10.11 -2.34 -1.66
CA VAL A 20 -9.46 -3.06 -0.55
C VAL A 20 -10.44 -3.35 0.58
N GLN A 21 -11.26 -2.37 0.97
CA GLN A 21 -12.31 -2.55 1.96
C GLN A 21 -13.30 -3.65 1.56
N ALA A 22 -13.79 -3.64 0.32
CA ALA A 22 -14.71 -4.65 -0.17
C ALA A 22 -14.10 -6.06 -0.15
N ALA A 23 -12.79 -6.16 -0.43
CA ALA A 23 -12.08 -7.44 -0.40
C ALA A 23 -11.91 -7.99 1.03
N ILE A 24 -11.63 -7.13 2.02
CA ILE A 24 -11.35 -7.58 3.40
C ILE A 24 -12.59 -7.62 4.30
N ALA A 25 -13.66 -6.90 3.95
CA ALA A 25 -14.87 -6.80 4.78
C ALA A 25 -15.50 -8.17 5.13
N PRO A 26 -15.66 -9.13 4.20
CA PRO A 26 -16.23 -10.44 4.54
C PRO A 26 -15.39 -11.20 5.58
N MET A 27 -14.07 -11.02 5.59
CA MET A 27 -13.19 -11.67 6.56
C MET A 27 -13.26 -10.97 7.92
N ALA A 28 -13.28 -9.64 7.92
CA ALA A 28 -13.44 -8.85 9.14
C ALA A 28 -14.79 -9.14 9.83
N GLU A 29 -15.88 -9.22 9.07
CA GLU A 29 -17.22 -9.58 9.54
C GLU A 29 -17.28 -11.01 10.09
N ALA A 30 -16.47 -11.92 9.52
CA ALA A 30 -16.30 -13.28 10.04
C ALA A 30 -15.43 -13.38 11.30
N GLY A 31 -14.97 -12.25 11.86
CA GLY A 31 -14.15 -12.19 13.07
C GLY A 31 -12.69 -12.63 12.86
N VAL A 32 -12.20 -12.59 11.62
CA VAL A 32 -10.81 -12.92 11.28
C VAL A 32 -9.93 -11.72 11.62
N SER A 33 -8.87 -11.94 12.40
CA SER A 33 -7.82 -10.93 12.60
C SER A 33 -6.91 -10.89 11.37
N GLY A 34 -6.44 -9.71 10.96
CA GLY A 34 -5.58 -9.64 9.80
C GLY A 34 -4.58 -8.51 9.76
N HIS A 35 -3.66 -8.63 8.81
CA HIS A 35 -2.60 -7.67 8.55
C HIS A 35 -2.50 -7.42 7.04
N LEU A 36 -2.38 -6.15 6.66
CA LEU A 36 -2.00 -5.75 5.30
C LEU A 36 -0.53 -5.34 5.26
N VAL A 37 0.19 -5.84 4.27
CA VAL A 37 1.58 -5.48 3.98
C VAL A 37 1.64 -4.88 2.57
N GLN A 38 1.78 -3.56 2.51
CA GLN A 38 2.05 -2.89 1.24
C GLN A 38 3.52 -3.13 0.84
N VAL A 39 3.76 -3.81 -0.27
CA VAL A 39 5.09 -4.00 -0.84
C VAL A 39 5.28 -2.97 -1.95
N VAL A 40 6.29 -2.12 -1.81
CA VAL A 40 6.58 -1.06 -2.79
C VAL A 40 8.02 -1.11 -3.22
N ASP A 41 8.28 -0.79 -4.48
CA ASP A 41 9.63 -0.67 -5.00
C ASP A 41 10.13 0.78 -4.90
N PRO A 42 11.34 1.06 -4.36
CA PRO A 42 11.85 2.41 -4.25
C PRO A 42 12.09 3.10 -5.60
N ALA A 43 12.20 2.35 -6.70
CA ALA A 43 12.24 2.92 -8.05
C ALA A 43 10.91 3.59 -8.43
N GLU A 44 9.79 3.20 -7.83
CA GLU A 44 8.49 3.87 -8.01
C GLU A 44 8.46 5.25 -7.32
N GLU A 45 9.32 5.49 -6.33
CA GLU A 45 9.48 6.79 -5.65
C GLU A 45 10.48 7.74 -6.38
N THR A 46 11.16 7.26 -7.45
CA THR A 46 12.12 8.04 -8.27
C THR A 46 11.65 8.31 -9.69
N LEU A 47 10.51 7.75 -10.12
CA LEU A 47 9.84 8.06 -11.38
C LEU A 47 10.78 8.15 -12.62
N PRO A 48 11.61 7.13 -12.93
CA PRO A 48 12.36 7.08 -14.18
C PRO A 48 11.49 6.47 -15.30
N TYR A 49 10.23 6.88 -15.45
CA TYR A 49 9.36 6.28 -16.47
C TYR A 49 9.55 6.93 -17.85
N ALA A 50 10.52 6.39 -18.57
CA ALA A 50 10.60 6.42 -20.04
C ALA A 50 9.71 5.34 -20.69
N GLY A 51 8.52 5.07 -20.14
CA GLY A 51 7.62 4.02 -20.61
C GLY A 51 6.17 4.51 -20.65
N ARG A 52 5.74 4.97 -21.83
CA ARG A 52 4.38 5.37 -22.25
C ARG A 52 3.44 5.80 -21.11
N VAL A 53 3.58 7.05 -20.69
CA VAL A 53 2.43 7.82 -20.21
C VAL A 53 2.06 8.77 -21.34
N GLU A 54 0.95 8.49 -22.04
CA GLU A 54 0.30 9.50 -22.87
C GLU A 54 -0.28 10.55 -21.92
N PHE A 55 0.50 11.57 -21.57
CA PHE A 55 -0.06 12.83 -21.12
C PHE A 55 -0.53 13.58 -22.37
N GLN A 56 -1.80 13.37 -22.73
CA GLN A 56 -2.45 14.14 -23.78
C GLN A 56 -2.80 15.52 -23.21
N GLU A 57 -1.88 16.48 -23.29
CA GLU A 57 -2.25 17.90 -23.27
C GLU A 57 -2.95 18.19 -24.60
N MET A 58 -4.17 18.75 -24.56
CA MET A 58 -4.97 19.16 -25.72
C MET A 58 -4.33 20.31 -26.56
N ALA A 59 -3.05 20.63 -26.37
CA ALA A 59 -2.40 21.80 -26.96
C ALA A 59 -0.87 21.65 -27.16
N GLY A 60 -0.43 20.73 -28.03
CA GLY A 60 0.82 20.87 -28.80
C GLY A 60 2.13 20.33 -28.19
N PRO A 61 3.22 20.27 -28.99
CA PRO A 61 4.43 19.53 -28.65
C PRO A 61 5.42 20.41 -27.88
N LEU A 62 5.55 20.22 -26.57
CA LEU A 62 6.67 20.77 -25.81
C LEU A 62 7.34 19.70 -24.97
N LYS A 63 8.63 19.51 -25.25
CA LYS A 63 9.59 18.90 -24.32
C LYS A 63 9.71 19.84 -23.11
N PHE A 64 9.26 19.40 -21.94
CA PHE A 64 9.41 20.13 -20.69
C PHE A 64 10.50 19.48 -19.82
N THR A 65 11.55 20.24 -19.54
CA THR A 65 12.79 19.78 -18.90
C THR A 65 12.79 20.18 -17.41
N SER A 66 12.87 19.18 -16.52
CA SER A 66 13.27 19.27 -15.10
C SER A 66 12.29 19.87 -14.07
N SER A 67 11.72 21.07 -14.27
CA SER A 67 10.95 21.75 -13.21
C SER A 67 9.57 21.12 -12.93
N LYS A 68 8.87 20.67 -13.97
CA LYS A 68 7.61 19.91 -13.83
C LYS A 68 7.83 18.52 -13.20
N THR A 69 9.01 17.92 -13.36
CA THR A 69 9.31 16.57 -12.86
C THR A 69 9.36 16.53 -11.33
N GLU A 70 10.01 17.52 -10.71
CA GLU A 70 10.03 17.65 -9.24
C GLU A 70 8.64 17.93 -8.67
N THR A 71 7.84 18.79 -9.33
CA THR A 71 6.45 19.06 -8.93
C THR A 71 5.54 17.85 -9.12
N LEU A 72 5.74 17.06 -10.18
CA LEU A 72 4.99 15.83 -10.41
C LEU A 72 5.34 14.78 -9.36
N ARG A 73 6.61 14.69 -8.97
CA ARG A 73 7.09 13.79 -7.93
C ARG A 73 6.50 14.14 -6.56
N SER A 74 6.49 15.42 -6.19
CA SER A 74 5.91 15.86 -4.91
C SER A 74 4.41 15.62 -4.86
N ALA A 75 3.68 15.95 -5.93
CA ALA A 75 2.24 15.68 -6.03
C ALA A 75 1.92 14.18 -5.99
N TYR A 76 2.74 13.34 -6.62
CA TYR A 76 2.59 11.89 -6.55
C TYR A 76 2.84 11.35 -5.14
N ALA A 77 3.92 11.80 -4.48
CA ALA A 77 4.24 11.41 -3.11
C ALA A 77 3.14 11.82 -2.13
N GLU A 78 2.55 13.01 -2.28
CA GLU A 78 1.41 13.47 -1.49
C GLU A 78 0.19 12.58 -1.69
N LYS A 79 -0.16 12.28 -2.95
CA LYS A 79 -1.27 11.37 -3.28
C LYS A 79 -1.06 9.98 -2.68
N LEU A 80 0.16 9.45 -2.75
CA LEU A 80 0.52 8.16 -2.18
C LEU A 80 0.45 8.18 -0.65
N ALA A 81 0.87 9.27 -0.01
CA ALA A 81 0.76 9.43 1.45
C ALA A 81 -0.70 9.47 1.91
N LEU A 82 -1.57 10.20 1.20
CA LEU A 82 -3.01 10.22 1.46
C LEU A 82 -3.64 8.84 1.30
N HIS A 83 -3.25 8.12 0.25
CA HIS A 83 -3.71 6.75 -0.01
C HIS A 83 -3.32 5.79 1.12
N ARG A 84 -2.04 5.81 1.52
CA ARG A 84 -1.53 5.01 2.65
C ARG A 84 -2.23 5.35 3.97
N ALA A 85 -2.51 6.63 4.23
CA ALA A 85 -3.25 7.05 5.40
C ALA A 85 -4.69 6.49 5.40
N ALA A 86 -5.35 6.46 4.23
CA ALA A 86 -6.67 5.87 4.08
C ALA A 86 -6.66 4.35 4.35
N LEU A 87 -5.68 3.62 3.81
CA LEU A 87 -5.52 2.18 4.07
C LEU A 87 -5.23 1.88 5.55
N GLN A 88 -4.39 2.69 6.17
CA GLN A 88 -4.09 2.55 7.60
C GLN A 88 -5.34 2.78 8.46
N GLN A 89 -6.15 3.80 8.12
CA GLN A 89 -7.38 4.10 8.83
C GLN A 89 -8.43 3.00 8.64
N LEU A 90 -8.56 2.47 7.42
CA LEU A 90 -9.39 1.32 7.11
C LEU A 90 -9.02 0.12 7.99
N CYS A 91 -7.75 -0.27 8.03
CA CYS A 91 -7.29 -1.40 8.84
C CYS A 91 -7.60 -1.17 10.32
N ARG A 92 -7.34 0.04 10.85
CA ARG A 92 -7.64 0.38 12.25
C ARG A 92 -9.12 0.26 12.59
N SER A 93 -10.02 0.66 11.69
CA SER A 93 -11.48 0.59 11.94
C SER A 93 -12.02 -0.83 12.11
N ILE A 94 -11.31 -1.84 11.56
CA ILE A 94 -11.67 -3.26 11.66
C ILE A 94 -10.76 -4.04 12.63
N GLY A 95 -9.90 -3.35 13.38
CA GLY A 95 -8.96 -3.97 14.32
C GLY A 95 -7.77 -4.68 13.66
N TRP A 96 -7.52 -4.41 12.38
CA TRP A 96 -6.40 -4.94 11.61
C TRP A 96 -5.20 -3.98 11.66
N THR A 97 -4.03 -4.50 11.31
CA THR A 97 -2.79 -3.72 11.27
C THR A 97 -2.31 -3.52 9.82
N PHE A 98 -1.52 -2.47 9.58
CA PHE A 98 -0.98 -2.12 8.26
C PHE A 98 0.51 -1.81 8.37
N THR A 99 1.31 -2.39 7.47
CA THR A 99 2.76 -2.17 7.37
C THR A 99 3.13 -1.90 5.92
N ILE A 100 4.14 -1.06 5.71
CA ILE A 100 4.76 -0.83 4.40
C ILE A 100 6.13 -1.52 4.42
N HIS A 101 6.41 -2.31 3.40
CA HIS A 101 7.70 -2.93 3.16
C HIS A 101 8.24 -2.44 1.83
N ARG A 102 9.46 -1.91 1.84
CA ARG A 102 10.15 -1.56 0.60
C ARG A 102 11.03 -2.73 0.14
N THR A 103 11.07 -2.97 -1.17
CA THR A 103 11.86 -4.08 -1.75
C THR A 103 13.38 -3.92 -1.58
N ASP A 104 13.87 -2.71 -1.27
CA ASP A 104 15.28 -2.47 -0.91
C ASP A 104 15.60 -2.80 0.56
N GLU A 105 14.59 -3.09 1.38
CA GLU A 105 14.80 -3.53 2.75
C GLU A 105 14.88 -5.06 2.85
N PRO A 106 15.67 -5.62 3.79
CA PRO A 106 15.70 -7.05 4.00
C PRO A 106 14.32 -7.60 4.41
N ALA A 107 13.79 -8.53 3.62
CA ALA A 107 12.52 -9.22 3.89
C ALA A 107 12.50 -9.93 5.26
N ALA A 108 13.67 -10.29 5.81
CA ALA A 108 13.79 -10.83 7.16
C ALA A 108 13.12 -9.94 8.22
N ARG A 109 13.21 -8.62 8.09
CA ARG A 109 12.57 -7.66 9.01
C ARG A 109 11.05 -7.80 9.00
N LEU A 110 10.47 -7.87 7.80
CA LEU A 110 9.04 -8.05 7.61
C LEU A 110 8.59 -9.41 8.18
N LEU A 111 9.35 -10.47 7.89
CA LEU A 111 9.06 -11.82 8.40
C LEU A 111 9.07 -11.88 9.93
N PHE A 112 10.03 -11.22 10.59
CA PHE A 112 10.05 -11.14 12.05
C PHE A 112 8.83 -10.39 12.62
N GLN A 113 8.39 -9.31 11.99
CA GLN A 113 7.18 -8.59 12.41
C GLN A 113 5.93 -9.47 12.25
N ILE A 114 5.77 -10.12 11.09
CA ILE A 114 4.64 -11.03 10.82
C ILE A 114 4.64 -12.19 11.81
N HIS A 115 5.80 -12.81 12.06
CA HIS A 115 5.94 -13.89 13.03
C HIS A 115 5.47 -13.47 14.42
N ASN A 116 5.81 -12.25 14.87
CA ASN A 116 5.36 -11.73 16.16
C ASN A 116 3.85 -11.42 16.18
N LEU A 117 3.30 -10.91 15.08
CA LEU A 117 1.87 -10.65 14.93
C LEU A 117 1.06 -11.94 15.08
N ILE A 118 1.46 -12.99 14.36
CA ILE A 118 0.79 -14.30 14.37
C ILE A 118 1.06 -15.04 15.69
N GLY A 119 2.30 -14.98 16.19
CA GLY A 119 2.75 -15.78 17.34
C GLY A 119 2.26 -15.30 18.71
N GLY A 120 1.96 -14.01 18.87
CA GLY A 120 1.61 -13.45 20.19
C GLY A 120 0.66 -12.26 20.23
N ALA A 121 0.51 -11.47 19.16
CA ALA A 121 -0.27 -10.23 19.21
C ALA A 121 -1.79 -10.41 18.99
N TRP A 122 -2.20 -11.43 18.23
CA TRP A 122 -3.61 -11.70 17.91
C TRP A 122 -4.36 -12.56 18.93
N LYS A 123 -3.70 -13.00 20.01
CA LYS A 123 -4.29 -13.87 21.05
C LYS A 123 -4.94 -13.11 22.22
N LYS A 124 -5.66 -12.01 21.98
CA LYS A 124 -6.47 -11.35 23.02
C LYS A 124 -7.95 -11.59 22.84
#